data_AF-A0A971EL01-F1
#
_entry.id   AF-A0A971EL01-F1
#
_cell.length_a   1.000
_cell.length_b   1.000
_cell.length_c   1.000
_cell.angle_alpha   90.00
_cell.angle_beta   90.00
_cell.angle_gamma   90.00
#
_symmetry.space_group_name_H-M   'P 1'
#
loop_
_entity.id
_entity.type
_entity.pdbx_description
1 polymer ?
#
loop_
_entity_poly.entity_id
_entity_poly.type
_entity_poly.pdbx_seq_one_letter_code
_entity_poly.pdbx_strand_id
1 'polypeptide(L)'
;HPEDPQTAVEVRFIEVKGRAGVDSIALTANEYKTAARLKKDYWLYVVFNCGTTPEIHPIQDPARLGWEPLVKIEHYHVGAEKILEVCHEQHVGIPSA
;
A
#
# COMPACT_ATOMS: atom_id res chain seq x y z
N HIS A 1 18.47 34.99 13.23
CA HIS A 1 17.93 34.89 11.85
C HIS A 1 18.04 33.41 11.45
N PRO A 2 17.03 32.77 10.85
CA PRO A 2 17.01 31.31 10.62
C PRO A 2 17.94 30.81 9.49
N GLU A 3 18.97 31.59 9.15
CA GLU A 3 19.85 31.37 8.00
C GLU A 3 21.33 31.32 8.40
N ASP A 4 21.60 30.71 9.56
CA ASP A 4 22.93 30.23 9.95
C ASP A 4 23.21 28.87 9.25
N PRO A 5 24.26 28.74 8.42
CA PRO A 5 24.66 27.48 7.79
C PRO A 5 24.95 26.34 8.80
N GLN A 6 25.18 26.68 10.07
CA GLN A 6 25.44 25.73 11.15
C GLN A 6 24.16 25.09 11.71
N THR A 7 22.97 25.53 11.26
CA THR A 7 21.66 25.00 11.69
C THR A 7 20.78 24.54 10.53
N ALA A 8 21.36 24.12 9.40
CA ALA A 8 20.58 23.48 8.34
C ALA A 8 19.98 22.16 8.85
N VAL A 9 18.74 22.21 9.33
CA VAL A 9 17.99 21.02 9.74
C VAL A 9 17.62 20.26 8.48
N GLU A 10 18.30 19.13 8.24
CA GLU A 10 17.92 18.20 7.19
C GLU A 10 16.52 17.63 7.50
N VAL A 11 15.55 17.95 6.66
CA VAL A 11 14.18 17.43 6.79
C VAL A 11 14.10 16.10 6.06
N ARG A 12 13.70 15.04 6.77
CA ARG A 12 13.47 13.70 6.20
C ARG A 12 12.00 13.34 6.31
N PHE A 13 11.43 12.89 5.20
CA PHE A 13 10.12 12.26 5.16
C PHE A 13 10.31 10.76 5.42
N ILE A 14 9.68 10.23 6.47
CA ILE A 14 9.88 8.85 6.91
C ILE A 14 8.57 8.07 6.75
N GLU A 15 8.64 6.97 6.02
CA GLU A 15 7.63 5.91 5.97
C GLU A 15 8.16 4.68 6.70
N VAL A 16 7.34 4.06 7.56
CA VAL A 16 7.75 2.87 8.33
C VAL A 16 6.85 1.70 7.97
N LYS A 17 7.44 0.55 7.59
CA LYS A 17 6.71 -0.69 7.32
C LYS A 17 7.28 -1.83 8.16
N GLY A 18 6.42 -2.51 8.92
CA GLY A 18 6.79 -3.64 9.77
C GLY A 18 6.30 -4.99 9.24
N ARG A 19 7.04 -6.06 9.58
CA ARG A 19 6.63 -7.46 9.41
C ARG A 19 7.05 -8.29 10.62
N ALA A 20 6.24 -9.29 10.97
CA ALA A 20 6.55 -10.20 12.08
C ALA A 20 7.78 -11.09 11.80
N GLY A 21 8.05 -11.41 10.54
CA GLY A 21 9.26 -12.08 10.04
C GLY A 21 9.84 -11.32 8.84
N VAL A 22 10.69 -11.97 8.03
CA VAL A 22 11.25 -11.40 6.79
C VAL A 22 10.35 -11.76 5.60
N ASP A 23 9.72 -10.76 4.99
CA ASP A 23 8.82 -10.92 3.83
C ASP A 23 8.73 -9.61 3.03
N SER A 24 8.02 -9.65 1.90
CA SER A 24 7.72 -8.54 1.01
C SER A 24 7.10 -7.32 1.71
N ILE A 25 7.58 -6.15 1.29
CA ILE A 25 7.04 -4.84 1.65
C ILE A 25 6.30 -4.30 0.45
N ALA A 26 5.14 -3.68 0.69
CA ALA A 26 4.36 -3.00 -0.32
C ALA A 26 4.17 -1.55 0.09
N LEU A 27 4.26 -0.66 -0.89
CA LEU A 27 3.78 0.71 -0.78
C LEU A 27 2.40 0.81 -1.40
N THR A 28 1.54 1.66 -0.84
CA THR A 28 0.34 2.10 -1.55
C THR A 28 0.71 2.94 -2.76
N ALA A 29 -0.22 3.13 -3.70
CA ALA A 29 0.03 3.96 -4.88
C ALA A 29 0.45 5.39 -4.52
N ASN A 30 -0.10 5.97 -3.45
CA ASN A 30 0.24 7.32 -3.01
C ASN A 30 1.61 7.40 -2.31
N GLU A 31 1.97 6.39 -1.52
CA GLU A 31 3.30 6.27 -0.90
C GLU A 31 4.38 6.14 -1.99
N TYR A 32 4.18 5.27 -2.97
CA TYR A 32 5.11 5.09 -4.08
C TYR A 32 5.29 6.38 -4.90
N LYS A 33 4.19 7.05 -5.26
CA LYS A 33 4.24 8.36 -5.95
C LYS A 33 4.97 9.43 -5.13
N THR A 34 4.78 9.42 -3.81
CA THR A 34 5.45 10.35 -2.89
C THR A 34 6.95 10.07 -2.82
N ALA A 35 7.35 8.79 -2.69
CA ALA A 35 8.73 8.36 -2.74
C ALA A 35 9.43 8.79 -4.04
N ALA A 36 8.78 8.57 -5.19
CA ALA A 36 9.32 8.96 -6.49
C ALA A 36 9.49 10.48 -6.66
N ARG A 37 8.63 11.28 -6.02
CA ARG A 37 8.70 12.75 -6.03
C ARG A 37 9.81 13.29 -5.13
N LEU A 38 9.93 12.75 -3.91
CA LEU A 38 10.83 13.26 -2.88
C LEU A 38 12.24 12.64 -2.92
N LYS A 39 12.40 11.46 -3.51
CA LYS A 39 13.71 10.82 -3.78
C LYS A 39 14.57 10.76 -2.51
N LYS A 40 15.70 11.48 -2.48
CA LYS A 40 16.68 11.48 -1.38
C LYS A 40 16.14 12.03 -0.06
N ASP A 41 15.06 12.80 -0.11
CA ASP A 41 14.40 13.34 1.07
C ASP A 41 13.37 12.36 1.66
N TYR A 42 13.11 11.23 0.99
CA TYR A 42 12.20 10.18 1.44
C TYR A 42 12.95 8.92 1.87
N TRP A 43 12.64 8.46 3.06
CA TRP A 43 13.23 7.29 3.67
C TRP A 43 12.16 6.26 3.98
N LEU A 44 12.39 5.02 3.55
CA LEU A 44 11.61 3.87 3.96
C LEU A 44 12.38 3.12 5.04
N TYR A 45 11.81 3.03 6.23
CA TYR A 45 12.33 2.22 7.32
C TYR A 45 11.56 0.89 7.32
N VAL A 46 12.22 -0.18 6.92
CA VAL A 46 11.66 -1.53 6.99
C VAL A 46 12.07 -2.15 8.32
N VAL A 47 11.10 -2.66 9.07
CA VAL A 47 11.35 -3.37 10.32
C VAL A 47 10.94 -4.83 10.16
N PHE A 48 11.91 -5.73 10.17
CA PHE A 48 11.68 -7.17 10.13
C PHE A 48 11.72 -7.77 11.53
N ASN A 49 11.24 -9.01 11.65
CA ASN A 49 11.28 -9.79 12.88
C ASN A 49 10.57 -9.09 14.08
N CYS A 50 9.53 -8.28 13.81
CA CYS A 50 8.80 -7.53 14.84
C CYS A 50 8.12 -8.41 15.90
N GLY A 51 7.89 -9.70 15.61
CA GLY A 51 7.35 -10.66 16.58
C GLY A 51 8.40 -11.23 17.53
N THR A 52 9.69 -10.98 17.29
CA THR A 52 10.82 -11.49 18.08
C THR A 52 11.79 -10.36 18.42
N THR A 53 12.95 -10.30 17.78
CA THR A 53 13.92 -9.23 17.92
C THR A 53 13.87 -8.36 16.66
N PRO A 54 13.28 -7.16 16.73
CA PRO A 54 13.11 -6.31 15.55
C PRO A 54 14.45 -5.85 14.95
N GLU A 55 14.56 -5.92 13.62
CA GLU A 55 15.72 -5.46 12.85
C GLU A 55 15.29 -4.30 11.94
N ILE A 56 15.98 -3.16 12.05
CA ILE A 56 15.63 -1.93 11.33
C ILE A 56 16.56 -1.74 10.13
N HIS A 57 15.97 -1.57 8.95
CA HIS A 57 16.65 -1.35 7.68
C HIS A 57 16.21 -0.01 7.06
N PRO A 58 16.97 1.08 7.26
CA PRO A 58 16.68 2.37 6.66
C PRO A 58 17.15 2.41 5.19
N ILE A 59 16.26 2.84 4.30
CA ILE A 59 16.52 2.92 2.85
C ILE A 59 16.21 4.34 2.37
N GLN A 60 17.24 5.04 1.91
CA GLN A 60 17.10 6.35 1.26
C GLN A 60 16.74 6.18 -0.22
N ASP A 61 15.83 7.03 -0.72
CA ASP A 61 15.35 6.98 -2.11
C ASP A 61 14.82 5.59 -2.50
N PRO A 62 13.80 5.08 -1.77
CA PRO A 62 13.29 3.73 -1.98
C PRO A 62 12.64 3.55 -3.35
N ALA A 63 12.33 4.63 -4.09
CA ALA A 63 11.81 4.56 -5.46
C ALA A 63 12.76 3.81 -6.42
N ARG A 64 14.05 3.68 -6.07
CA ARG A 64 15.08 2.99 -6.87
C ARG A 64 15.13 1.47 -6.69
N LEU A 65 14.29 0.89 -5.82
CA LEU A 65 14.31 -0.54 -5.51
C LEU A 65 13.73 -1.46 -6.60
N GLY A 66 13.24 -0.91 -7.72
CA GLY A 66 12.68 -1.70 -8.82
C GLY A 66 11.30 -2.29 -8.50
N TRP A 67 10.39 -1.46 -7.97
CA TRP A 67 9.05 -1.89 -7.55
C TRP A 67 8.25 -2.53 -8.68
N GLU A 68 7.64 -3.67 -8.38
CA GLU A 68 6.68 -4.33 -9.26
C GLU A 68 5.24 -3.95 -8.88
N PRO A 69 4.36 -3.65 -9.85
CA PRO A 69 2.97 -3.31 -9.57
C PRO A 69 2.19 -4.53 -9.07
N LEU A 70 1.73 -4.48 -7.82
CA LEU A 70 0.79 -5.45 -7.26
C LEU A 70 -0.64 -5.06 -7.62
N VAL A 71 -1.23 -5.73 -8.60
CA VAL A 71 -2.66 -5.59 -8.92
C VAL A 71 -3.46 -6.39 -7.90
N LYS A 72 -4.04 -5.70 -6.90
CA LYS A 72 -5.10 -6.29 -6.09
C LYS A 72 -6.38 -6.34 -6.93
N ILE A 73 -7.12 -7.42 -6.85
CA ILE A 73 -8.42 -7.55 -7.53
C ILE A 73 -9.38 -6.55 -6.85
N GLU A 74 -9.44 -5.33 -7.39
CA GLU A 74 -10.38 -4.31 -6.91
C GLU A 74 -11.74 -4.44 -7.59
N HIS A 75 -11.79 -5.06 -8.78
CA HIS A 75 -12.99 -5.11 -9.59
C HIS A 75 -13.46 -6.56 -9.76
N TYR A 76 -14.70 -6.80 -9.33
CA TYR A 76 -15.45 -8.00 -9.59
C TYR A 76 -16.53 -7.66 -10.61
N HIS A 77 -16.67 -8.47 -11.66
CA HIS A 77 -17.80 -8.38 -12.56
C HIS A 77 -18.70 -9.61 -12.38
N VAL A 78 -19.98 -9.47 -12.73
CA VAL A 78 -20.91 -10.59 -12.88
C VAL A 78 -21.69 -10.38 -14.18
N GLY A 79 -21.91 -11.46 -14.93
CA GLY A 79 -22.68 -11.42 -16.17
C GLY A 79 -24.17 -11.23 -15.92
N ALA A 80 -24.86 -10.58 -16.86
CA ALA A 80 -26.30 -10.32 -16.76
C ALA A 80 -27.13 -11.59 -16.59
N GLU A 81 -26.74 -12.69 -17.24
CA GLU A 81 -27.43 -14.00 -17.12
C GLU A 81 -27.52 -14.47 -15.66
N LYS A 82 -26.40 -14.44 -14.93
CA LYS A 82 -26.36 -14.81 -13.50
C LYS A 82 -27.21 -13.89 -12.62
N ILE A 83 -27.34 -12.61 -13.00
CA ILE A 83 -28.23 -11.68 -12.29
C ILE A 83 -29.69 -12.06 -12.56
N LEU A 84 -30.04 -12.36 -13.81
CA LEU A 84 -31.41 -12.67 -14.23
C LEU A 84 -31.91 -14.03 -13.73
N GLU A 85 -31.05 -15.04 -13.65
CA GLU A 85 -31.37 -16.36 -13.09
C GLU A 85 -31.84 -16.26 -11.63
N VAL A 86 -31.09 -15.53 -10.80
CA VAL A 86 -31.45 -15.28 -9.39
C VAL A 86 -32.76 -14.48 -9.27
N CYS A 87 -33.02 -13.54 -10.17
CA CYS A 87 -34.28 -12.78 -10.17
C CYS A 87 -35.50 -13.64 -10.57
N HIS A 88 -35.33 -14.66 -11.40
CA HIS A 88 -36.41 -15.54 -11.84
C HIS A 88 -36.89 -16.46 -10.70
N GLU A 89 -35.96 -16.92 -9.87
CA GLU A 89 -36.27 -17.78 -8.71
C GLU A 89 -37.09 -17.05 -7.62
N GLN A 90 -37.04 -15.72 -7.55
CA GLN A 90 -37.80 -14.95 -6.54
C GLN A 90 -39.26 -14.66 -6.92
N HIS A 91 -39.68 -14.93 -8.16
CA HIS A 91 -41.05 -14.67 -8.61
C HIS A 91 -41.97 -15.91 -8.61
N VAL A 92 -41.46 -17.10 -8.25
CA VAL A 92 -42.25 -18.34 -8.19
C VAL A 92 -42.90 -18.52 -6.81
N GLY A 93 -43.55 -17.48 -6.29
CA GLY A 93 -44.02 -17.45 -4.90
C GLY A 93 -45.37 -16.78 -4.62
N ILE A 94 -46.10 -16.30 -5.63
CA ILE A 94 -47.44 -15.72 -5.39
C ILE A 94 -48.50 -16.65 -6.01
N PRO A 95 -49.17 -17.51 -5.22
CA PRO A 95 -50.37 -18.19 -5.69
C PRO A 95 -51.51 -17.16 -5.78
N SER A 96 -52.09 -17.02 -6.97
CA SER A 96 -53.33 -16.23 -7.15
C SER A 96 -54.47 -16.93 -6.42
N ALA A 97 -55.13 -16.21 -5.52
CA ALA A 97 -56.49 -16.49 -5.09
C ALA A 97 -57.49 -15.93 -6.11
#